data_AF-N8WHW0-F1
#
_entry.id   AF-N8WHW0-F1
#
_cell.length_a   1.000
_cell.length_b   1.000
_cell.length_c   1.000
_cell.angle_alpha   90.00
_cell.angle_beta   90.00
_cell.angle_gamma   90.00
#
_symmetry.space_group_name_H-M   'P 1'
#
loop_
_entity.id
_entity.type
_entity.pdbx_description
1 polymer ?
#
loop_
_entity_poly.entity_id
_entity_poly.type
_entity_poly.pdbx_seq_one_letter_code
_entity_poly.pdbx_strand_id
1 'polypeptide(L)'
;MKLDEIQKNIEKISIENWNKSFGGTASSEIANEIEIDNSIVMRAMEDLVAANYGTINANVELSQISIDSETREFEFTPIKVHIYFPSKQMLEEFFYSSDLVRKSIPEYKKRLYLGAHQLSQVLFDESVLARYFDYPEYYELDDSRSGGHIYICSEERYIHVRHGRKALANGKSAIVAIYKDLANMSEFEQRYWHSHELNIHELDFLPNDEAYEKFFNRNYEGAWVNYTDELSDLTNNLESLNSLFENNIFNKVQNIYCRPPVENTQKSYFDSCSELFKLVGPDNINQKTLKDFLRNNKDCLDKDFVYESGRDISKLELLGLFEEKIGSSKKLTKAVRLLQKDRTEADHKIIESKIARENLSEQFFNHVEEINANIKEIIEKIKNPL
;
A
#
# COMPACT_ATOMS: atom_id res chain seq x y z
N MET A 1 -31.89 20.98 -34.14
CA MET A 1 -32.26 20.73 -32.74
C MET A 1 -32.25 22.06 -31.97
N LYS A 2 -33.19 22.29 -31.04
CA LYS A 2 -33.18 23.52 -30.20
C LYS A 2 -32.13 23.41 -29.09
N LEU A 3 -31.63 24.53 -28.56
CA LEU A 3 -30.61 24.52 -27.49
C LEU A 3 -31.07 23.72 -26.26
N ASP A 4 -32.30 23.95 -25.79
CA ASP A 4 -32.88 23.21 -24.65
C ASP A 4 -32.93 21.69 -24.88
N GLU A 5 -33.09 21.26 -26.13
CA GLU A 5 -33.14 19.85 -26.51
C GLU A 5 -31.72 19.25 -26.54
N ILE A 6 -30.73 20.02 -27.00
CA ILE A 6 -29.31 19.65 -26.92
C ILE A 6 -28.88 19.49 -25.46
N GLN A 7 -29.22 20.45 -24.59
CA GLN A 7 -28.88 20.42 -23.17
C GLN A 7 -29.49 19.19 -22.47
N LYS A 8 -30.77 18.90 -22.69
CA LYS A 8 -31.42 17.69 -22.16
C LYS A 8 -30.75 16.39 -22.62
N ASN A 9 -30.30 16.35 -23.88
CA ASN A 9 -29.56 15.19 -24.37
C ASN A 9 -28.17 15.07 -23.73
N ILE A 10 -27.45 16.17 -23.55
CA ILE A 10 -26.17 16.19 -22.81
C ILE A 10 -26.37 15.62 -21.41
N GLU A 11 -27.36 16.12 -20.67
CA GLU A 11 -27.67 15.65 -19.31
C GLU A 11 -27.95 14.15 -19.29
N LYS A 12 -28.86 13.67 -20.15
CA LYS A 12 -29.26 12.27 -20.23
C LYS A 12 -28.08 11.35 -20.55
N ILE A 13 -27.38 11.62 -21.65
CA ILE A 13 -26.26 10.78 -22.12
C ILE A 13 -25.13 10.79 -21.09
N SER A 14 -24.84 11.94 -20.49
CA SER A 14 -23.78 12.05 -19.49
C SER A 14 -24.10 11.28 -18.20
N ILE A 15 -25.36 11.27 -17.75
CA ILE A 15 -25.79 10.45 -16.61
C ILE A 15 -25.72 8.95 -16.98
N GLU A 16 -26.17 8.57 -18.17
CA GLU A 16 -26.10 7.17 -18.62
C GLU A 16 -24.66 6.67 -18.68
N ASN A 17 -23.73 7.48 -19.19
CA ASN A 17 -22.32 7.15 -19.26
C ASN A 17 -21.64 7.17 -17.89
N TRP A 18 -21.99 8.13 -17.03
CA TRP A 18 -21.54 8.12 -15.63
C TRP A 18 -21.94 6.80 -14.93
N ASN A 19 -23.15 6.32 -15.15
CA ASN A 19 -23.62 5.07 -14.53
C ASN A 19 -22.94 3.80 -15.07
N LYS A 20 -22.27 3.88 -16.23
CA LYS A 20 -21.50 2.79 -16.84
C LYS A 20 -20.05 2.77 -16.36
N SER A 21 -19.40 3.94 -16.30
CA SER A 21 -17.94 4.03 -16.09
C SER A 21 -17.52 4.92 -14.91
N PHE A 22 -18.43 5.72 -14.36
CA PHE A 22 -18.23 6.86 -13.47
C PHE A 22 -17.12 7.83 -13.92
N GLY A 23 -16.98 7.97 -15.25
CA GLY A 23 -16.14 8.95 -15.91
C GLY A 23 -16.98 10.05 -16.57
N GLY A 24 -16.30 11.12 -17.00
CA GLY A 24 -16.93 12.18 -17.78
C GLY A 24 -17.19 11.76 -19.22
N THR A 25 -18.14 12.42 -19.87
CA THR A 25 -18.53 12.13 -21.26
C THR A 25 -17.95 13.16 -22.21
N ALA A 26 -17.33 12.71 -23.31
CA ALA A 26 -16.75 13.60 -24.30
C ALA A 26 -17.84 14.28 -25.15
N SER A 27 -17.65 15.56 -25.46
CA SER A 27 -18.56 16.32 -26.32
C SER A 27 -18.72 15.68 -27.70
N SER A 28 -17.67 15.06 -28.24
CA SER A 28 -17.71 14.35 -29.52
C SER A 28 -18.55 13.08 -29.48
N GLU A 29 -18.57 12.37 -28.35
CA GLU A 29 -19.41 11.18 -28.16
C GLU A 29 -20.89 11.58 -28.20
N ILE A 30 -21.26 12.62 -27.44
CA ILE A 30 -22.62 13.16 -27.44
C ILE A 30 -23.00 13.71 -28.82
N ALA A 31 -22.09 14.44 -29.47
CA ALA A 31 -22.30 15.01 -30.80
C ALA A 31 -22.60 13.94 -31.85
N ASN A 32 -21.88 12.82 -31.81
CA ASN A 32 -22.11 11.68 -32.69
C ASN A 32 -23.45 11.01 -32.39
N GLU A 33 -23.81 10.82 -31.12
CA GLU A 33 -25.05 10.15 -30.72
C GLU A 33 -26.31 10.93 -31.12
N ILE A 34 -26.25 12.26 -31.11
CA ILE A 34 -27.39 13.13 -31.44
C ILE A 34 -27.26 13.80 -32.82
N GLU A 35 -26.28 13.38 -33.61
CA GLU A 35 -26.01 13.81 -34.99
C GLU A 35 -25.89 15.33 -35.18
N ILE A 36 -25.11 16.00 -34.32
CA ILE A 36 -24.81 17.44 -34.45
C ILE A 36 -23.32 17.73 -34.40
N ASP A 37 -22.94 18.96 -34.76
CA ASP A 37 -21.55 19.40 -34.71
C ASP A 37 -21.02 19.48 -33.26
N ASN A 38 -19.82 18.95 -33.04
CA ASN A 38 -19.15 18.92 -31.73
C ASN A 38 -18.99 20.32 -31.11
N SER A 39 -18.75 21.36 -31.91
CA SER A 39 -18.62 22.73 -31.38
C SER A 39 -19.92 23.27 -30.79
N ILE A 40 -21.08 22.79 -31.28
CA ILE A 40 -22.39 23.14 -30.72
C ILE A 40 -22.57 22.47 -29.36
N VAL A 41 -22.20 21.19 -29.23
CA VAL A 41 -22.23 20.46 -27.95
C VAL A 41 -21.30 21.12 -26.94
N MET A 42 -20.07 21.48 -27.34
CA MET A 42 -19.11 22.16 -26.46
C MET A 42 -19.68 23.46 -25.88
N ARG A 43 -20.31 24.31 -26.71
CA ARG A 43 -20.97 25.54 -26.22
C ARG A 43 -22.13 25.26 -25.28
N ALA A 44 -22.97 24.28 -25.61
CA ALA A 44 -24.09 23.90 -24.74
C ALA A 44 -23.62 23.33 -23.39
N MET A 45 -22.47 22.65 -23.35
CA MET A 45 -21.83 22.23 -22.10
C MET A 45 -21.33 23.44 -21.28
N GLU A 46 -20.73 24.44 -21.93
CA GLU A 46 -20.33 25.68 -21.25
C GLU A 46 -21.54 26.38 -20.60
N ASP A 47 -22.68 26.42 -21.30
CA ASP A 47 -23.94 26.98 -20.77
C ASP A 47 -24.45 26.19 -19.55
N LEU A 48 -24.40 24.85 -19.60
CA LEU A 48 -24.78 23.98 -18.47
C LEU A 48 -23.89 24.18 -17.25
N VAL A 49 -22.57 24.31 -17.46
CA VAL A 49 -21.61 24.60 -16.39
C VAL A 49 -21.87 25.98 -15.78
N ALA A 50 -22.14 27.00 -16.60
CA ALA A 50 -22.50 28.33 -16.12
C ALA A 50 -23.79 28.33 -15.25
N ALA A 51 -24.68 27.37 -15.50
CA ALA A 51 -25.90 27.14 -14.73
C ALA A 51 -25.74 26.14 -13.57
N ASN A 52 -24.51 25.71 -13.24
CA ASN A 52 -24.17 24.73 -12.18
C ASN A 52 -24.71 23.31 -12.38
N TYR A 53 -25.03 22.90 -13.60
CA TYR A 53 -25.46 21.53 -13.90
C TYR A 53 -24.29 20.54 -14.01
N GLY A 54 -23.05 21.00 -13.94
CA GLY A 54 -21.89 20.12 -13.97
C GLY A 54 -20.57 20.88 -14.02
N THR A 55 -19.51 20.16 -14.32
CA THR A 55 -18.16 20.71 -14.55
C THR A 55 -17.60 20.18 -15.87
N ILE A 56 -16.64 20.90 -16.45
CA ILE A 56 -15.94 20.46 -17.66
C ILE A 56 -14.43 20.47 -17.48
N ASN A 57 -13.78 19.45 -18.02
CA ASN A 57 -12.39 19.60 -18.48
C ASN A 57 -12.45 20.13 -19.90
N ALA A 58 -12.18 21.43 -20.04
CA ALA A 58 -12.29 22.13 -21.31
C ALA A 58 -11.09 21.84 -22.22
N ASN A 59 -11.33 21.91 -23.52
CA ASN A 59 -10.29 21.92 -24.56
C ASN A 59 -9.32 20.72 -24.53
N VAL A 60 -9.80 19.54 -24.13
CA VAL A 60 -8.99 18.32 -24.13
C VAL A 60 -8.72 17.89 -25.57
N GLU A 61 -7.46 17.61 -25.88
CA GLU A 61 -7.06 17.05 -27.16
C GLU A 61 -7.08 15.52 -27.06
N LEU A 62 -7.92 14.90 -27.87
CA LEU A 62 -8.02 13.44 -28.02
C LEU A 62 -7.70 13.05 -29.46
N SER A 63 -7.47 11.77 -29.70
CA SER A 63 -7.38 11.22 -31.05
C SER A 63 -8.56 10.30 -31.31
N GLN A 64 -9.39 10.64 -32.30
CA GLN A 64 -10.38 9.72 -32.83
C GLN A 64 -9.65 8.66 -33.66
N ILE A 65 -9.90 7.39 -33.34
CA ILE A 65 -9.31 6.26 -34.04
C ILE A 65 -10.36 5.70 -35.00
N SER A 66 -10.06 5.75 -36.29
CA SER A 66 -10.83 5.09 -37.33
C SER A 66 -10.09 3.84 -37.78
N ILE A 67 -10.82 2.74 -37.94
CA ILE A 67 -10.28 1.47 -38.41
C ILE A 67 -10.91 1.18 -39.76
N ASP A 68 -10.10 1.10 -40.81
CA ASP A 68 -10.55 0.57 -42.08
C ASP A 68 -10.76 -0.95 -41.92
N SER A 69 -12.00 -1.41 -42.13
CA SER A 69 -12.34 -2.81 -41.93
C SER A 69 -11.73 -3.77 -42.96
N GLU A 70 -11.35 -3.26 -44.13
CA GLU A 70 -10.77 -4.05 -45.22
C GLU A 70 -9.25 -4.12 -45.09
N THR A 71 -8.59 -2.98 -44.87
CA THR A 71 -7.12 -2.90 -44.78
C THR A 71 -6.58 -3.14 -43.37
N ARG A 72 -7.43 -3.00 -42.34
CA ARG A 72 -7.07 -2.98 -40.91
C ARG A 72 -6.07 -1.87 -40.55
N GLU A 73 -6.02 -0.82 -41.35
CA GLU A 73 -5.21 0.35 -41.06
C GLU A 73 -5.90 1.25 -40.03
N PHE A 74 -5.09 1.87 -39.17
CA PHE A 74 -5.55 2.78 -38.13
C PHE A 74 -5.25 4.21 -38.55
N GLU A 75 -6.28 5.04 -38.61
CA GLU A 75 -6.13 6.48 -38.78
C GLU A 75 -6.41 7.18 -37.44
N PHE A 76 -5.51 8.08 -37.07
CA PHE A 76 -5.61 8.88 -35.86
C PHE A 76 -5.89 10.32 -36.24
N THR A 77 -7.09 10.79 -35.95
CA THR A 77 -7.49 12.17 -36.23
C THR A 77 -7.58 12.95 -34.92
N PRO A 78 -6.73 13.98 -34.71
CA PRO A 78 -6.84 14.83 -33.53
C PRO A 78 -8.19 15.55 -33.49
N ILE A 79 -8.83 15.54 -32.33
CA ILE A 79 -10.09 16.21 -32.06
C ILE A 79 -10.03 16.94 -30.72
N LYS A 80 -10.56 18.15 -30.71
CA LYS A 80 -10.68 18.96 -29.50
C LYS A 80 -12.07 18.81 -28.90
N VAL A 81 -12.15 18.48 -27.62
CA VAL A 81 -13.42 18.19 -26.94
C VAL A 81 -13.54 18.88 -25.59
N HIS A 82 -14.75 18.91 -25.04
CA HIS A 82 -14.97 19.08 -23.61
C HIS A 82 -15.32 17.72 -23.00
N ILE A 83 -14.79 17.43 -21.82
CA ILE A 83 -15.23 16.27 -21.03
C ILE A 83 -16.17 16.78 -19.95
N TYR A 84 -17.44 16.43 -20.06
CA TYR A 84 -18.49 16.88 -19.14
C TYR A 84 -18.72 15.89 -18.01
N PHE A 85 -18.83 16.42 -16.80
CA PHE A 85 -19.13 15.68 -15.58
C PHE A 85 -20.44 16.23 -14.99
N PRO A 86 -21.51 15.40 -14.89
CA PRO A 86 -22.77 15.82 -14.28
C PRO A 86 -22.59 16.30 -12.83
N SER A 87 -23.40 17.26 -12.41
CA SER A 87 -23.40 17.72 -11.02
C SER A 87 -23.85 16.61 -10.06
N LYS A 88 -23.39 16.71 -8.81
CA LYS A 88 -23.83 15.82 -7.73
C LYS A 88 -25.36 15.82 -7.58
N GLN A 89 -25.98 16.98 -7.69
CA GLN A 89 -27.43 17.13 -7.60
C GLN A 89 -28.16 16.35 -8.69
N MET A 90 -27.74 16.47 -9.96
CA MET A 90 -28.35 15.72 -11.06
C MET A 90 -28.24 14.21 -10.86
N LEU A 91 -27.07 13.74 -10.42
CA LEU A 91 -26.83 12.32 -10.17
C LEU A 91 -27.68 11.80 -9.00
N GLU A 92 -27.82 12.60 -7.95
CA GLU A 92 -28.67 12.30 -6.80
C GLU A 92 -30.16 12.23 -7.18
N GLU A 93 -30.66 13.22 -7.91
CA GLU A 93 -32.03 13.25 -8.42
C GLU A 93 -32.32 12.01 -9.28
N PHE A 94 -31.43 11.69 -10.22
CA PHE A 94 -31.54 10.50 -11.06
C PHE A 94 -31.51 9.19 -10.25
N PHE A 95 -30.62 9.09 -9.26
CA PHE A 95 -30.49 7.90 -8.44
C PHE A 95 -31.80 7.58 -7.69
N TYR A 96 -32.42 8.60 -7.09
CA TYR A 96 -33.66 8.44 -6.33
C TYR A 96 -34.91 8.37 -7.20
N SER A 97 -34.91 8.93 -8.41
CA SER A 97 -36.02 8.83 -9.36
C SER A 97 -36.02 7.54 -10.19
N SER A 98 -34.90 6.82 -10.25
CA SER A 98 -34.74 5.59 -11.04
C SER A 98 -34.84 4.32 -10.16
N ASP A 99 -34.83 3.15 -10.81
CA ASP A 99 -34.81 1.87 -10.09
C ASP A 99 -33.48 1.58 -9.38
N LEU A 100 -32.45 2.43 -9.52
CA LEU A 100 -31.15 2.25 -8.86
C LEU A 100 -31.27 2.18 -7.33
N VAL A 101 -32.14 3.01 -6.73
CA VAL A 101 -32.39 3.02 -5.28
C VAL A 101 -32.85 1.66 -4.73
N ARG A 102 -33.43 0.80 -5.58
CA ARG A 102 -33.96 -0.52 -5.21
C ARG A 102 -32.97 -1.67 -5.42
N LYS A 103 -31.80 -1.40 -6.02
CA LYS A 103 -30.83 -2.43 -6.42
C LYS A 103 -29.84 -2.86 -5.32
N SER A 104 -30.07 -2.46 -4.06
CA SER A 104 -29.17 -2.76 -2.93
C SER A 104 -27.68 -2.54 -3.26
N ILE A 105 -27.39 -1.39 -3.88
CA ILE A 105 -26.04 -1.09 -4.36
C ILE A 105 -25.10 -0.92 -3.16
N PRO A 106 -23.91 -1.58 -3.16
CA PRO A 106 -22.92 -1.46 -2.09
C PRO A 106 -22.47 -0.02 -1.81
N GLU A 107 -22.04 0.26 -0.58
CA GLU A 107 -21.84 1.62 -0.05
C GLU A 107 -20.96 2.53 -0.92
N TYR A 108 -19.73 2.12 -1.24
CA TYR A 108 -18.83 2.96 -2.04
C TYR A 108 -19.29 3.07 -3.49
N LYS A 109 -19.84 1.99 -4.05
CA LYS A 109 -20.42 2.01 -5.40
C LYS A 109 -21.64 2.94 -5.47
N LYS A 110 -22.50 2.92 -4.47
CA LYS A 110 -23.66 3.83 -4.33
C LYS A 110 -23.20 5.27 -4.29
N ARG A 111 -22.16 5.59 -3.51
CA ARG A 111 -21.64 6.95 -3.46
C ARG A 111 -21.06 7.42 -4.82
N LEU A 112 -20.48 6.54 -5.65
CA LEU A 112 -20.12 6.89 -7.03
C LEU A 112 -21.36 7.23 -7.87
N TYR A 113 -22.43 6.45 -7.77
CA TYR A 113 -23.72 6.82 -8.40
C TYR A 113 -24.25 8.18 -7.94
N LEU A 114 -23.94 8.59 -6.71
CA LEU A 114 -24.29 9.88 -6.13
C LEU A 114 -23.22 10.97 -6.35
N GLY A 115 -22.27 10.78 -7.28
CA GLY A 115 -21.30 11.80 -7.68
C GLY A 115 -20.02 11.87 -6.87
N ALA A 116 -19.64 10.83 -6.12
CA ALA A 116 -18.29 10.74 -5.55
C ALA A 116 -17.24 10.62 -6.67
N HIS A 117 -16.09 11.27 -6.49
CA HIS A 117 -15.02 11.26 -7.47
C HIS A 117 -14.19 9.98 -7.34
N GLN A 118 -14.01 9.24 -8.45
CA GLN A 118 -13.40 7.90 -8.46
C GLN A 118 -11.97 7.85 -7.90
N LEU A 119 -11.20 8.92 -8.09
CA LEU A 119 -9.83 8.99 -7.59
C LEU A 119 -9.75 9.62 -6.20
N SER A 120 -10.87 10.04 -5.60
CA SER A 120 -10.83 10.55 -4.22
C SER A 120 -10.24 9.52 -3.25
N GLN A 121 -9.75 10.03 -2.13
CA GLN A 121 -9.20 9.21 -1.07
C GLN A 121 -10.21 9.09 0.05
N VAL A 122 -10.30 7.90 0.63
CA VAL A 122 -11.04 7.64 1.85
C VAL A 122 -10.04 7.22 2.92
N LEU A 123 -10.24 7.71 4.15
CA LEU A 123 -9.36 7.46 5.28
C LEU A 123 -9.99 6.44 6.23
N PHE A 124 -9.14 5.59 6.80
CA PHE A 124 -9.53 4.52 7.71
C PHE A 124 -8.59 4.47 8.89
N ASP A 125 -9.08 3.95 10.02
CA ASP A 125 -8.18 3.54 11.09
C ASP A 125 -7.34 2.32 10.65
N GLU A 126 -6.15 2.15 11.25
CA GLU A 126 -5.23 1.07 10.85
C GLU A 126 -5.78 -0.34 11.07
N SER A 127 -6.73 -0.52 11.99
CA SER A 127 -7.31 -1.84 12.28
C SER A 127 -8.14 -2.41 11.13
N VAL A 128 -8.48 -1.59 10.12
CA VAL A 128 -9.07 -2.07 8.86
C VAL A 128 -8.19 -3.14 8.19
N LEU A 129 -6.89 -3.12 8.43
CA LEU A 129 -5.97 -4.10 7.84
C LEU A 129 -5.91 -5.41 8.65
N ALA A 130 -6.41 -5.44 9.89
CA ALA A 130 -6.19 -6.54 10.84
C ALA A 130 -6.74 -7.86 10.30
N ARG A 131 -7.95 -7.84 9.72
CA ARG A 131 -8.58 -9.03 9.13
C ARG A 131 -7.73 -9.70 8.06
N TYR A 132 -7.04 -8.90 7.24
CA TYR A 132 -6.25 -9.41 6.13
C TYR A 132 -4.94 -9.98 6.62
N PHE A 133 -4.32 -9.24 7.54
CA PHE A 133 -3.05 -9.63 8.10
C PHE A 133 -3.18 -10.81 9.07
N ASP A 134 -4.25 -10.96 9.83
CA ASP A 134 -4.39 -12.10 10.77
C ASP A 134 -4.45 -13.46 10.09
N TYR A 135 -4.78 -13.49 8.79
CA TYR A 135 -4.81 -14.71 7.99
C TYR A 135 -4.10 -14.48 6.64
N PRO A 136 -2.78 -14.22 6.65
CA PRO A 136 -2.07 -13.82 5.44
C PRO A 136 -2.04 -14.93 4.39
N GLU A 137 -2.30 -16.19 4.77
CA GLU A 137 -2.41 -17.33 3.87
C GLU A 137 -3.58 -17.26 2.87
N TYR A 138 -4.57 -16.40 3.10
CA TYR A 138 -5.73 -16.26 2.23
C TYR A 138 -5.60 -15.13 1.20
N TYR A 139 -4.58 -14.29 1.29
CA TYR A 139 -4.50 -13.06 0.49
C TYR A 139 -3.12 -12.91 -0.12
N GLU A 140 -3.07 -12.23 -1.26
CA GLU A 140 -1.84 -11.61 -1.74
C GLU A 140 -1.72 -10.24 -1.04
N LEU A 141 -0.65 -10.08 -0.29
CA LEU A 141 -0.43 -8.94 0.60
C LEU A 141 0.95 -8.34 0.36
N ASP A 142 0.98 -7.03 0.28
CA ASP A 142 2.18 -6.21 0.32
C ASP A 142 1.92 -5.06 1.29
N ASP A 143 2.91 -4.73 2.10
CA ASP A 143 2.78 -3.68 3.10
C ASP A 143 4.14 -3.07 3.47
N SER A 144 4.26 -1.76 3.24
CA SER A 144 5.48 -0.98 3.50
C SER A 144 5.16 0.30 4.28
N ARG A 145 6.20 1.05 4.66
CA ARG A 145 6.02 2.38 5.28
C ARG A 145 5.14 3.32 4.43
N SER A 146 5.17 3.20 3.09
CA SER A 146 4.35 4.01 2.17
C SER A 146 2.95 3.43 1.92
N GLY A 147 2.67 2.22 2.41
CA GLY A 147 1.45 1.45 2.14
C GLY A 147 1.73 0.24 1.25
N GLY A 148 0.70 -0.28 0.61
CA GLY A 148 0.77 -1.56 -0.07
C GLY A 148 -0.52 -1.92 -0.80
N HIS A 149 -0.77 -3.22 -0.94
CA HIS A 149 -1.98 -3.71 -1.58
C HIS A 149 -2.50 -4.98 -0.92
N ILE A 150 -3.82 -5.16 -1.01
CA ILE A 150 -4.52 -6.38 -0.61
C ILE A 150 -5.27 -6.90 -1.83
N TYR A 151 -5.06 -8.18 -2.14
CA TYR A 151 -5.73 -8.85 -3.23
C TYR A 151 -6.21 -10.25 -2.84
N ILE A 152 -7.48 -10.53 -3.14
CA ILE A 152 -8.02 -11.89 -3.26
C ILE A 152 -9.12 -11.87 -4.33
N CYS A 153 -9.17 -12.93 -5.13
CA CYS A 153 -10.27 -13.20 -6.05
C CYS A 153 -10.80 -14.61 -5.81
N SER A 154 -11.98 -14.71 -5.17
CA SER A 154 -12.73 -15.95 -4.99
C SER A 154 -14.20 -15.76 -5.38
N GLU A 155 -14.95 -16.85 -5.51
CA GLU A 155 -16.35 -16.82 -5.97
C GLU A 155 -17.24 -15.92 -5.10
N GLU A 156 -16.98 -15.88 -3.78
CA GLU A 156 -17.79 -15.12 -2.82
C GLU A 156 -17.13 -13.80 -2.39
N ARG A 157 -15.81 -13.65 -2.63
CA ARG A 157 -15.03 -12.54 -2.08
C ARG A 157 -14.03 -12.01 -3.09
N TYR A 158 -14.20 -10.74 -3.41
CA TYR A 158 -13.28 -10.01 -4.25
C TYR A 158 -12.82 -8.74 -3.53
N ILE A 159 -11.50 -8.60 -3.41
CA ILE A 159 -10.86 -7.36 -3.00
C ILE A 159 -9.64 -7.15 -3.90
N HIS A 160 -9.50 -5.92 -4.37
CA HIS A 160 -8.25 -5.43 -4.93
C HIS A 160 -8.14 -3.97 -4.51
N VAL A 161 -7.32 -3.71 -3.50
CA VAL A 161 -7.17 -2.36 -2.96
C VAL A 161 -5.74 -1.99 -2.76
N ARG A 162 -5.39 -0.85 -3.34
CA ARG A 162 -4.15 -0.16 -3.04
C ARG A 162 -4.41 0.76 -1.88
N HIS A 163 -3.55 0.68 -0.87
CA HIS A 163 -3.62 1.52 0.30
C HIS A 163 -2.31 2.24 0.57
N GLY A 164 -2.40 3.42 1.17
CA GLY A 164 -1.29 4.23 1.65
C GLY A 164 -1.35 4.33 3.17
N ARG A 165 -0.24 4.71 3.81
CA ARG A 165 -0.23 5.20 5.19
C ARG A 165 -0.01 6.71 5.18
N LYS A 166 -0.80 7.44 5.96
CA LYS A 166 -0.65 8.87 6.15
C LYS A 166 -0.50 9.20 7.62
N ALA A 167 0.59 9.88 7.97
CA ALA A 167 0.89 10.29 9.33
C ALA A 167 -0.04 11.42 9.79
N LEU A 168 -0.47 11.31 11.04
CA LEU A 168 -1.25 12.31 11.76
C LEU A 168 -0.35 13.10 12.70
N ALA A 169 -0.67 14.37 12.92
CA ALA A 169 0.11 15.28 13.77
C ALA A 169 0.20 14.80 15.24
N ASN A 170 -0.73 13.94 15.66
CA ASN A 170 -0.74 13.32 16.98
C ASN A 170 0.19 12.09 17.12
N GLY A 171 0.99 11.79 16.10
CA GLY A 171 1.93 10.66 16.11
C GLY A 171 1.31 9.31 15.74
N LYS A 172 0.06 9.26 15.27
CA LYS A 172 -0.57 8.05 14.71
C LYS A 172 -0.50 8.04 13.18
N SER A 173 -0.99 6.97 12.57
CA SER A 173 -1.27 6.93 11.12
C SER A 173 -2.74 6.65 10.84
N ALA A 174 -3.15 7.01 9.63
CA ALA A 174 -4.40 6.60 9.01
C ALA A 174 -4.09 5.83 7.72
N ILE A 175 -4.95 4.87 7.38
CA ILE A 175 -4.88 4.15 6.12
C ILE A 175 -5.68 4.94 5.08
N VAL A 176 -5.09 5.12 3.91
CA VAL A 176 -5.71 5.80 2.79
C VAL A 176 -6.00 4.77 1.70
N ALA A 177 -7.21 4.75 1.15
CA ALA A 177 -7.51 3.93 -0.02
C ALA A 177 -8.15 4.76 -1.13
N ILE A 178 -7.96 4.29 -2.37
CA ILE A 178 -8.50 4.94 -3.57
C ILE A 178 -9.97 4.55 -3.72
N TYR A 179 -10.84 5.53 -3.94
CA TYR A 179 -12.28 5.32 -4.00
C TYR A 179 -12.71 4.24 -5.00
N LYS A 180 -12.12 4.26 -6.18
CA LYS A 180 -12.38 3.30 -7.26
C LYS A 180 -12.10 1.87 -6.81
N ASP A 181 -11.03 1.65 -6.04
CA ASP A 181 -10.66 0.33 -5.55
C ASP A 181 -11.71 -0.17 -4.55
N LEU A 182 -12.13 0.69 -3.62
CA LEU A 182 -13.20 0.39 -2.65
C LEU A 182 -14.53 0.04 -3.36
N ALA A 183 -14.91 0.82 -4.38
CA ALA A 183 -16.17 0.61 -5.10
C ALA A 183 -16.22 -0.69 -5.93
N ASN A 184 -15.05 -1.24 -6.27
CA ASN A 184 -14.92 -2.48 -7.03
C ASN A 184 -14.94 -3.73 -6.14
N MET A 185 -14.78 -3.60 -4.82
CA MET A 185 -14.81 -4.73 -3.90
C MET A 185 -16.20 -5.37 -3.81
N SER A 186 -16.26 -6.60 -3.33
CA SER A 186 -17.54 -7.24 -2.99
C SER A 186 -18.28 -6.46 -1.88
N GLU A 187 -19.60 -6.60 -1.82
CA GLU A 187 -20.44 -5.88 -0.84
C GLU A 187 -20.00 -6.13 0.61
N PHE A 188 -19.56 -7.35 0.91
CA PHE A 188 -19.06 -7.71 2.23
C PHE A 188 -17.78 -6.95 2.61
N GLU A 189 -16.86 -6.78 1.67
CA GLU A 189 -15.63 -6.00 1.88
C GLU A 189 -15.93 -4.51 2.03
N GLN A 190 -16.81 -3.97 1.18
CA GLN A 190 -17.21 -2.55 1.30
C GLN A 190 -17.80 -2.23 2.67
N ARG A 191 -18.66 -3.12 3.21
CA ARG A 191 -19.21 -2.97 4.56
C ARG A 191 -18.14 -2.96 5.64
N TYR A 192 -17.16 -3.86 5.54
CA TYR A 192 -16.06 -3.92 6.51
C TYR A 192 -15.21 -2.67 6.47
N TRP A 193 -14.76 -2.23 5.29
CA TRP A 193 -13.99 -0.99 5.19
C TRP A 193 -14.79 0.22 5.70
N HIS A 194 -16.07 0.30 5.36
CA HIS A 194 -16.93 1.40 5.82
C HIS A 194 -17.07 1.47 7.35
N SER A 195 -17.02 0.35 8.08
CA SER A 195 -17.05 0.39 9.56
C SER A 195 -15.80 0.98 10.20
N HIS A 196 -14.72 1.15 9.43
CA HIS A 196 -13.44 1.72 9.85
C HIS A 196 -13.20 3.13 9.29
N GLU A 197 -14.17 3.69 8.55
CA GLU A 197 -14.02 4.97 7.87
C GLU A 197 -13.87 6.12 8.87
N LEU A 198 -12.86 6.96 8.68
CA LEU A 198 -12.58 8.13 9.50
C LEU A 198 -13.16 9.40 8.87
N ASN A 199 -13.65 10.30 9.71
CA ASN A 199 -14.05 11.63 9.27
C ASN A 199 -12.82 12.52 9.04
N ILE A 200 -12.54 12.88 7.79
CA ILE A 200 -11.38 13.70 7.42
C ILE A 200 -11.32 15.05 8.17
N HIS A 201 -12.48 15.62 8.52
CA HIS A 201 -12.55 16.91 9.22
C HIS A 201 -12.11 16.83 10.69
N GLU A 202 -11.98 15.63 11.23
CA GLU A 202 -11.53 15.37 12.61
C GLU A 202 -10.05 14.98 12.67
N LEU A 203 -9.36 14.95 11.52
CA LEU A 203 -7.97 14.54 11.41
C LEU A 203 -7.05 15.74 11.22
N ASP A 204 -5.94 15.71 11.96
CA ASP A 204 -4.83 16.65 11.78
C ASP A 204 -3.65 15.89 11.19
N PHE A 205 -3.21 16.29 10.00
CA PHE A 205 -2.18 15.58 9.22
C PHE A 205 -0.80 16.15 9.50
N LEU A 206 0.20 15.27 9.56
CA LEU A 206 1.59 15.70 9.61
C LEU A 206 1.94 16.37 8.26
N PRO A 207 2.52 17.58 8.24
CA PRO A 207 3.02 18.17 7.01
C PRO A 207 4.26 17.42 6.50
N ASN A 208 4.44 17.36 5.18
CA ASN A 208 5.60 16.75 4.50
C ASN A 208 5.81 15.27 4.87
N ASP A 209 4.74 14.48 4.82
CA ASP A 209 4.82 13.03 4.98
C ASP A 209 5.41 12.38 3.72
N GLU A 210 6.73 12.19 3.70
CA GLU A 210 7.45 11.60 2.57
C GLU A 210 6.93 10.21 2.16
N ALA A 211 6.49 9.39 3.13
CA ALA A 211 5.97 8.05 2.86
C ALA A 211 4.63 8.12 2.13
N TYR A 212 3.74 9.02 2.57
CA TYR A 212 2.49 9.28 1.87
C TYR A 212 2.71 9.94 0.49
N GLU A 213 3.68 10.84 0.36
CA GLU A 213 4.01 11.46 -0.93
C GLU A 213 4.44 10.42 -1.97
N LYS A 214 5.20 9.39 -1.57
CA LYS A 214 5.52 8.26 -2.45
C LYS A 214 4.25 7.55 -2.92
N PHE A 215 3.30 7.30 -2.01
CA PHE A 215 2.02 6.70 -2.37
C PHE A 215 1.23 7.54 -3.35
N PHE A 216 1.13 8.85 -3.08
CA PHE A 216 0.45 9.80 -3.95
C PHE A 216 1.09 9.83 -5.34
N ASN A 217 2.39 10.04 -5.42
CA ASN A 217 3.12 10.16 -6.68
C ASN A 217 3.00 8.89 -7.55
N ARG A 218 3.04 7.70 -6.96
CA ARG A 218 2.86 6.44 -7.71
C ARG A 218 1.44 6.29 -8.26
N ASN A 219 0.43 6.55 -7.45
CA ASN A 219 -0.95 6.21 -7.79
C ASN A 219 -1.73 7.31 -8.51
N TYR A 220 -1.30 8.56 -8.36
CA TYR A 220 -1.99 9.74 -8.88
C TYR A 220 -1.19 10.44 -9.98
N GLU A 221 0.11 10.66 -9.75
CA GLU A 221 0.99 11.31 -10.73
C GLU A 221 1.58 10.33 -11.76
N GLY A 222 1.38 9.02 -11.57
CA GLY A 222 1.95 7.99 -12.44
C GLY A 222 3.48 7.95 -12.42
N ALA A 223 4.09 8.46 -11.34
CA ALA A 223 5.53 8.50 -11.21
C ALA A 223 6.10 7.10 -10.98
N TRP A 224 7.28 6.84 -11.55
CA TRP A 224 8.06 5.64 -11.26
C TRP A 224 8.73 5.79 -9.88
N VAL A 225 7.97 5.45 -8.83
CA VAL A 225 8.44 5.51 -7.45
C VAL A 225 8.83 4.10 -6.99
N ASN A 226 10.09 3.93 -6.58
CA ASN A 226 10.49 2.72 -5.86
C ASN A 226 9.95 2.80 -4.43
N TYR A 227 8.94 2.00 -4.11
CA TYR A 227 8.62 1.74 -2.72
C TYR A 227 9.77 0.97 -2.09
N THR A 228 10.23 1.44 -0.95
CA THR A 228 11.10 0.64 -0.10
C THR A 228 10.20 -0.39 0.55
N ASP A 229 10.36 -1.65 0.20
CA ASP A 229 9.76 -2.76 0.94
C ASP A 229 10.83 -3.28 1.88
N GLU A 230 10.85 -2.74 3.11
CA GLU A 230 11.89 -3.03 4.08
C GLU A 230 11.95 -4.52 4.46
N LEU A 231 10.81 -5.23 4.44
CA LEU A 231 10.72 -6.64 4.81
C LEU A 231 11.18 -7.57 3.67
N SER A 232 10.83 -7.24 2.43
CA SER A 232 11.38 -7.93 1.24
C SER A 232 12.89 -7.66 1.12
N ASP A 233 13.34 -6.44 1.36
CA ASP A 233 14.77 -6.12 1.46
C ASP A 233 15.47 -7.01 2.49
N LEU A 234 14.88 -7.20 3.67
CA LEU A 234 15.42 -8.08 4.71
C LEU A 234 15.52 -9.52 4.25
N THR A 235 14.47 -10.04 3.61
CA THR A 235 14.46 -11.38 3.03
C THR A 235 15.60 -11.54 2.02
N ASN A 236 15.69 -10.62 1.06
CA ASN A 236 16.71 -10.62 0.00
C ASN A 236 18.14 -10.50 0.57
N ASN A 237 18.33 -9.70 1.61
CA ASN A 237 19.63 -9.53 2.27
C ASN A 237 20.01 -10.77 3.08
N LEU A 238 19.07 -11.43 3.76
CA LEU A 238 19.32 -12.69 4.46
C LEU A 238 19.69 -13.81 3.48
N GLU A 239 18.98 -13.92 2.34
CA GLU A 239 19.31 -14.84 1.26
C GLU A 239 20.70 -14.56 0.67
N SER A 240 20.97 -13.29 0.37
CA SER A 240 22.27 -12.84 -0.14
C SER A 240 23.40 -13.17 0.83
N LEU A 241 23.19 -12.97 2.13
CA LEU A 241 24.18 -13.31 3.14
C LEU A 241 24.37 -14.82 3.26
N ASN A 242 23.29 -15.60 3.29
CA ASN A 242 23.36 -17.07 3.30
C ASN A 242 24.14 -17.62 2.09
N SER A 243 24.00 -17.01 0.91
CA SER A 243 24.70 -17.43 -0.31
C SER A 243 26.24 -17.33 -0.24
N LEU A 244 26.78 -16.57 0.73
CA LEU A 244 28.22 -16.43 0.95
C LEU A 244 28.84 -17.59 1.76
N PHE A 245 28.03 -18.56 2.17
CA PHE A 245 28.45 -19.69 2.99
C PHE A 245 28.03 -21.01 2.34
N GLU A 246 28.77 -22.08 2.60
CA GLU A 246 28.41 -23.43 2.11
C GLU A 246 27.07 -23.93 2.65
N ASN A 247 26.69 -23.47 3.84
CA ASN A 247 25.42 -23.74 4.48
C ASN A 247 24.84 -22.41 4.97
N ASN A 248 23.53 -22.36 5.19
CA ASN A 248 22.89 -21.14 5.71
C ASN A 248 23.45 -20.75 7.09
N ILE A 249 23.68 -19.47 7.31
CA ILE A 249 23.94 -18.90 8.64
C ILE A 249 22.64 -18.56 9.38
N PHE A 250 21.56 -18.27 8.64
CA PHE A 250 20.20 -18.12 9.15
C PHE A 250 19.31 -19.19 8.51
N ASN A 251 18.74 -20.07 9.33
CA ASN A 251 18.00 -21.25 8.84
C ASN A 251 16.74 -20.88 8.04
N LYS A 252 16.07 -19.79 8.43
CA LYS A 252 14.89 -19.21 7.77
C LYS A 252 15.20 -17.81 7.28
N VAL A 253 14.70 -17.46 6.10
CA VAL A 253 14.85 -16.12 5.51
C VAL A 253 13.52 -15.38 5.36
N GLN A 254 12.40 -16.09 5.53
CA GLN A 254 11.04 -15.58 5.39
C GLN A 254 10.18 -15.96 6.59
N ASN A 255 9.24 -15.07 6.93
CA ASN A 255 8.19 -15.32 7.91
C ASN A 255 6.94 -14.53 7.47
N ILE A 256 5.91 -15.24 6.99
CA ILE A 256 4.66 -14.64 6.50
C ILE A 256 3.89 -13.85 7.57
N TYR A 257 4.20 -14.08 8.84
CA TYR A 257 3.61 -13.36 9.97
C TYR A 257 4.46 -12.15 10.42
N CYS A 258 5.66 -11.95 9.85
CA CYS A 258 6.49 -10.78 10.14
C CYS A 258 5.96 -9.57 9.38
N ARG A 259 5.31 -8.66 10.10
CA ARG A 259 4.65 -7.47 9.55
C ARG A 259 4.68 -6.31 10.56
N PRO A 260 4.50 -5.06 10.11
CA PRO A 260 4.26 -3.95 11.04
C PRO A 260 2.98 -4.18 11.88
N PRO A 261 2.89 -3.56 13.07
CA PRO A 261 1.69 -3.62 13.88
C PRO A 261 0.50 -3.01 13.14
N VAL A 262 -0.66 -3.64 13.28
CA VAL A 262 -1.89 -3.22 12.59
C VAL A 262 -2.75 -2.32 13.47
N GLU A 263 -2.66 -2.54 14.78
CA GLU A 263 -3.21 -1.63 15.76
C GLU A 263 -2.07 -0.85 16.40
N ASN A 264 -2.26 0.45 16.65
CA ASN A 264 -1.29 1.26 17.38
C ASN A 264 -1.35 0.97 18.90
N THR A 265 -1.19 -0.30 19.27
CA THR A 265 -1.12 -0.80 20.65
C THR A 265 0.23 -1.46 20.89
N GLN A 266 0.75 -1.31 22.11
CA GLN A 266 2.02 -1.91 22.51
C GLN A 266 2.03 -3.44 22.34
N LYS A 267 0.88 -4.09 22.56
CA LYS A 267 0.74 -5.53 22.31
C LYS A 267 0.97 -5.88 20.85
N SER A 268 0.29 -5.22 19.91
CA SER A 268 0.48 -5.49 18.48
C SER A 268 1.92 -5.22 18.04
N TYR A 269 2.55 -4.18 18.58
CA TYR A 269 3.96 -3.88 18.33
C TYR A 269 4.90 -5.01 18.77
N PHE A 270 4.72 -5.52 19.98
CA PHE A 270 5.57 -6.58 20.49
C PHE A 270 5.32 -7.93 19.80
N ASP A 271 4.08 -8.22 19.41
CA ASP A 271 3.76 -9.39 18.59
C ASP A 271 4.52 -9.31 17.24
N SER A 272 4.48 -8.15 16.57
CA SER A 272 5.27 -7.88 15.36
C SER A 272 6.78 -8.02 15.58
N CYS A 273 7.32 -7.44 16.67
CA CYS A 273 8.74 -7.57 17.02
C CYS A 273 9.15 -9.03 17.29
N SER A 274 8.25 -9.81 17.87
CA SER A 274 8.46 -11.24 18.12
C SER A 274 8.57 -12.03 16.81
N GLU A 275 7.73 -11.72 15.82
CA GLU A 275 7.79 -12.33 14.49
C GLU A 275 9.06 -11.93 13.71
N LEU A 276 9.49 -10.67 13.81
CA LEU A 276 10.78 -10.21 13.26
C LEU A 276 11.96 -10.90 13.96
N PHE A 277 11.89 -11.07 15.27
CA PHE A 277 12.94 -11.74 16.04
C PHE A 277 13.12 -13.20 15.64
N LYS A 278 12.09 -13.89 15.12
CA LYS A 278 12.24 -15.25 14.58
C LYS A 278 13.13 -15.31 13.34
N LEU A 279 13.33 -14.20 12.61
CA LEU A 279 14.20 -14.14 11.44
C LEU A 279 15.66 -13.87 11.80
N VAL A 280 15.94 -13.08 12.84
CA VAL A 280 17.30 -12.62 13.15
C VAL A 280 17.82 -13.05 14.52
N GLY A 281 16.94 -13.63 15.33
CA GLY A 281 17.22 -14.07 16.70
C GLY A 281 18.05 -15.35 16.76
N PRO A 282 18.54 -15.70 17.96
CA PRO A 282 19.46 -16.81 18.18
C PRO A 282 18.91 -18.15 17.70
N ASP A 283 17.61 -18.39 17.81
CA ASP A 283 17.02 -19.67 17.38
C ASP A 283 17.16 -19.93 15.88
N ASN A 284 17.24 -18.86 15.08
CA ASN A 284 17.43 -18.96 13.64
C ASN A 284 18.91 -19.06 13.23
N ILE A 285 19.85 -18.75 14.12
CA ILE A 285 21.29 -18.78 13.82
C ILE A 285 21.79 -20.23 13.76
N ASN A 286 22.48 -20.56 12.67
CA ASN A 286 23.19 -21.80 12.48
C ASN A 286 24.61 -21.71 13.08
N GLN A 287 24.72 -22.19 14.32
CA GLN A 287 25.96 -22.17 15.08
C GLN A 287 27.09 -22.95 14.40
N LYS A 288 26.77 -24.05 13.73
CA LYS A 288 27.77 -24.91 13.08
C LYS A 288 28.44 -24.16 11.93
N THR A 289 27.64 -23.60 11.02
CA THR A 289 28.13 -22.81 9.89
C THR A 289 29.02 -21.65 10.34
N LEU A 290 28.59 -20.90 11.36
CA LEU A 290 29.38 -19.77 11.88
C LEU A 290 30.71 -20.23 12.50
N LYS A 291 30.71 -21.29 13.33
CA LYS A 291 31.95 -21.83 13.91
C LYS A 291 32.90 -22.33 12.81
N ASP A 292 32.38 -23.03 11.82
CA ASP A 292 33.17 -23.58 10.71
C ASP A 292 33.78 -22.45 9.87
N PHE A 293 33.01 -21.39 9.55
CA PHE A 293 33.54 -20.20 8.89
C PHE A 293 34.67 -19.54 9.69
N LEU A 294 34.48 -19.35 11.00
CA LEU A 294 35.46 -18.68 11.86
C LEU A 294 36.75 -19.48 12.03
N ARG A 295 36.66 -20.81 12.11
CA ARG A 295 37.83 -21.69 12.11
C ARG A 295 38.59 -21.62 10.79
N ASN A 296 37.87 -21.74 9.67
CA ASN A 296 38.48 -21.89 8.36
C ASN A 296 39.02 -20.58 7.77
N ASN A 297 38.47 -19.43 8.17
CA ASN A 297 38.77 -18.14 7.52
C ASN A 297 39.32 -17.07 8.46
N LYS A 298 39.23 -17.25 9.79
CA LYS A 298 39.52 -16.19 10.78
C LYS A 298 40.36 -16.67 11.98
N ASP A 299 41.06 -17.79 11.81
CA ASP A 299 41.99 -18.38 12.80
C ASP A 299 41.41 -18.53 14.22
N CYS A 300 40.10 -18.77 14.34
CA CYS A 300 39.46 -19.00 15.63
C CYS A 300 39.65 -20.45 16.08
N LEU A 301 39.99 -20.64 17.35
CA LEU A 301 40.20 -21.94 17.99
C LEU A 301 38.99 -22.33 18.85
N ASP A 302 38.88 -23.60 19.23
CA ASP A 302 37.73 -24.07 20.02
C ASP A 302 37.57 -23.34 21.36
N LYS A 303 38.67 -22.91 21.97
CA LYS A 303 38.66 -22.08 23.19
C LYS A 303 37.98 -20.72 22.99
N ASP A 304 37.90 -20.21 21.76
CA ASP A 304 37.29 -18.90 21.48
C ASP A 304 35.75 -19.00 21.43
N PHE A 305 35.20 -20.21 21.41
CA PHE A 305 33.75 -20.48 21.39
C PHE A 305 33.18 -20.86 22.76
N VAL A 306 34.01 -20.81 23.82
CA VAL A 306 33.66 -21.28 25.16
C VAL A 306 34.11 -20.24 26.18
N TYR A 307 33.29 -19.99 27.19
CA TYR A 307 33.67 -19.18 28.35
C TYR A 307 34.73 -19.85 29.20
N GLU A 308 35.43 -19.08 30.04
CA GLU A 308 36.36 -19.62 31.05
C GLU A 308 35.70 -20.67 31.96
N SER A 309 34.37 -20.58 32.15
CA SER A 309 33.58 -21.55 32.90
C SER A 309 33.38 -22.90 32.19
N GLY A 310 33.88 -23.07 30.96
CA GLY A 310 33.66 -24.26 30.12
C GLY A 310 32.30 -24.31 29.42
N ARG A 311 31.49 -23.25 29.50
CA ARG A 311 30.17 -23.16 28.84
C ARG A 311 30.32 -22.56 27.44
N ASP A 312 29.68 -23.14 26.43
CA ASP A 312 29.59 -22.54 25.09
C ASP A 312 29.03 -21.11 25.13
N ILE A 313 29.60 -20.22 24.31
CA ILE A 313 29.04 -18.89 24.10
C ILE A 313 27.65 -19.00 23.45
N SER A 314 26.75 -18.07 23.77
CA SER A 314 25.42 -18.07 23.16
C SER A 314 25.51 -17.82 21.65
N LYS A 315 24.50 -18.25 20.89
CA LYS A 315 24.46 -18.04 19.43
C LYS A 315 24.54 -16.56 19.04
N LEU A 316 23.97 -15.66 19.86
CA LEU A 316 24.04 -14.22 19.63
C LEU A 316 25.43 -13.65 19.94
N GLU A 317 26.14 -14.21 20.92
CA GLU A 317 27.55 -13.86 21.18
C GLU A 317 28.49 -14.41 20.11
N LEU A 318 28.19 -15.60 19.56
CA LEU A 318 28.88 -16.14 18.40
C LEU A 318 28.69 -15.24 17.16
N LEU A 319 27.49 -14.70 16.94
CA LEU A 319 27.25 -13.70 15.89
C LEU A 319 28.09 -12.44 16.13
N GLY A 320 28.16 -11.97 17.37
CA GLY A 320 29.01 -10.83 17.73
C GLY A 320 30.50 -11.10 17.52
N LEU A 321 31.00 -12.30 17.85
CA LEU A 321 32.37 -12.72 17.56
C LEU A 321 32.61 -12.76 16.04
N PHE A 322 31.64 -13.28 15.29
CA PHE A 322 31.70 -13.28 13.84
C PHE A 322 31.82 -11.87 13.26
N GLU A 323 30.95 -10.95 13.68
CA GLU A 323 31.01 -9.54 13.28
C GLU A 323 32.38 -8.92 13.57
N GLU A 324 32.94 -9.15 14.75
CA GLU A 324 34.26 -8.62 15.12
C GLU A 324 35.39 -9.16 14.24
N LYS A 325 35.35 -10.46 13.92
CA LYS A 325 36.39 -11.12 13.09
C LYS A 325 36.34 -10.73 11.62
N ILE A 326 35.18 -10.28 11.12
CA ILE A 326 35.07 -9.67 9.78
C ILE A 326 35.29 -8.15 9.80
N GLY A 327 35.68 -7.56 10.94
CA GLY A 327 35.94 -6.12 11.07
C GLY A 327 34.68 -5.26 11.20
N SER A 328 33.53 -5.85 11.55
CA SER A 328 32.30 -5.13 11.91
C SER A 328 32.24 -4.78 13.40
N SER A 329 31.45 -3.75 13.74
CA SER A 329 31.37 -3.17 15.09
C SER A 329 30.24 -3.74 15.97
N LYS A 330 29.90 -5.03 15.74
CA LYS A 330 28.83 -5.78 16.40
C LYS A 330 27.46 -5.09 16.30
N LYS A 331 27.20 -4.39 15.20
CA LYS A 331 25.99 -3.58 15.03
C LYS A 331 24.74 -4.45 14.87
N LEU A 332 24.83 -5.53 14.09
CA LEU A 332 23.70 -6.46 13.93
C LEU A 332 23.36 -7.09 15.28
N THR A 333 24.36 -7.57 16.01
CA THR A 333 24.17 -8.13 17.36
C THR A 333 23.50 -7.13 18.31
N LYS A 334 23.88 -5.84 18.25
CA LYS A 334 23.26 -4.78 19.06
C LYS A 334 21.79 -4.54 18.66
N ALA A 335 21.51 -4.43 17.37
CA ALA A 335 20.15 -4.25 16.86
C ALA A 335 19.24 -5.44 17.27
N VAL A 336 19.72 -6.68 17.13
CA VAL A 336 18.99 -7.88 17.57
C VAL A 336 18.76 -7.89 19.09
N ARG A 337 19.72 -7.38 19.90
CA ARG A 337 19.52 -7.23 21.36
C ARG A 337 18.49 -6.16 21.71
N LEU A 338 18.39 -5.08 20.94
CA LEU A 338 17.32 -4.08 21.13
C LEU A 338 15.97 -4.72 20.85
N LEU A 339 15.81 -5.38 19.70
CA LEU A 339 14.60 -6.12 19.34
C LEU A 339 14.24 -7.19 20.39
N GLN A 340 15.25 -7.86 20.98
CA GLN A 340 15.04 -8.84 22.04
C GLN A 340 14.40 -8.24 23.29
N LYS A 341 14.74 -6.99 23.66
CA LYS A 341 14.16 -6.33 24.83
C LYS A 341 12.66 -6.15 24.63
N ASP A 342 12.26 -5.67 23.46
CA ASP A 342 10.87 -5.42 23.11
C ASP A 342 10.06 -6.73 23.06
N ARG A 343 10.63 -7.80 22.47
CA ARG A 343 10.05 -9.15 22.57
C ARG A 343 9.86 -9.60 24.03
N THR A 344 10.85 -9.37 24.88
CA THR A 344 10.85 -9.86 26.27
C THR A 344 9.84 -9.10 27.13
N GLU A 345 9.55 -7.84 26.80
CA GLU A 345 8.46 -7.09 27.44
C GLU A 345 7.09 -7.71 27.16
N ALA A 346 6.87 -8.25 25.96
CA ALA A 346 5.67 -8.99 25.56
C ALA A 346 5.42 -10.23 26.44
N ASP A 347 6.48 -11.01 26.68
CA ASP A 347 6.42 -12.28 27.42
C ASP A 347 6.17 -12.08 28.93
N HIS A 348 6.44 -10.88 29.48
CA HIS A 348 6.48 -10.67 30.94
C HIS A 348 5.51 -9.62 31.50
N LYS A 349 4.84 -8.81 30.67
CA LYS A 349 3.86 -7.82 31.13
C LYS A 349 2.47 -8.13 30.56
N ILE A 350 1.44 -8.14 31.41
CA ILE A 350 0.05 -7.96 30.94
C ILE A 350 -0.05 -6.51 30.49
N ILE A 351 0.20 -6.28 29.20
CA ILE A 351 0.12 -4.95 28.61
C ILE A 351 -1.35 -4.70 28.31
N GLU A 352 -1.94 -3.72 28.99
CA GLU A 352 -3.28 -3.24 28.65
C GLU A 352 -3.28 -2.79 27.18
N SER A 353 -4.30 -3.20 26.42
CA SER A 353 -4.53 -2.77 25.03
C SER A 353 -4.95 -1.30 24.95
N LYS A 354 -4.14 -0.41 25.52
CA LYS A 354 -4.31 1.04 25.40
C LYS A 354 -3.60 1.49 24.13
N ILE A 355 -4.29 2.35 23.38
CA ILE A 355 -3.74 3.01 22.21
C ILE A 355 -2.50 3.80 22.64
N ALA A 356 -1.36 3.51 22.02
CA ALA A 356 -0.11 4.21 22.26
C ALA A 356 -0.17 5.62 21.67
N ARG A 357 0.62 6.53 22.26
CA ARG A 357 0.81 7.89 21.73
C ARG A 357 1.86 7.95 20.62
N GLU A 358 2.79 7.01 20.64
CA GLU A 358 3.88 6.91 19.67
C GLU A 358 3.40 6.16 18.41
N ASN A 359 4.08 6.37 17.28
CA ASN A 359 3.84 5.59 16.06
C ASN A 359 4.60 4.27 16.15
N LEU A 360 3.90 3.19 16.50
CA LEU A 360 4.53 1.89 16.69
C LEU A 360 4.88 1.20 15.38
N SER A 361 4.14 1.49 14.30
CA SER A 361 4.46 1.03 12.95
C SER A 361 5.82 1.59 12.49
N GLU A 362 6.05 2.88 12.75
CA GLU A 362 7.32 3.55 12.44
C GLU A 362 8.49 3.00 13.28
N GLN A 363 8.27 2.73 14.57
CA GLN A 363 9.28 2.08 15.42
C GLN A 363 9.66 0.69 14.87
N PHE A 364 8.68 -0.09 14.44
CA PHE A 364 8.93 -1.40 13.84
C PHE A 364 9.76 -1.28 12.55
N PHE A 365 9.40 -0.37 11.64
CA PHE A 365 10.17 -0.16 10.41
C PHE A 365 11.62 0.29 10.69
N ASN A 366 11.84 1.12 11.71
CA ASN A 366 13.20 1.50 12.13
C ASN A 366 14.04 0.29 12.57
N HIS A 367 13.45 -0.70 13.25
CA HIS A 367 14.16 -1.95 13.55
C HIS A 367 14.53 -2.73 12.30
N VAL A 368 13.59 -2.87 11.35
CA VAL A 368 13.85 -3.58 10.09
C VAL A 368 14.94 -2.89 9.29
N GLU A 369 14.91 -1.56 9.20
CA GLU A 369 15.89 -0.74 8.49
C GLU A 369 17.30 -0.84 9.11
N GLU A 370 17.41 -0.76 10.43
CA GLU A 370 18.69 -0.91 11.13
C GLU A 370 19.28 -2.31 10.92
N ILE A 371 18.46 -3.36 11.03
CA ILE A 371 18.88 -4.75 10.76
C ILE A 371 19.36 -4.90 9.31
N ASN A 372 18.60 -4.38 8.36
CA ASN A 372 18.93 -4.40 6.93
C ASN A 372 20.28 -3.77 6.65
N ALA A 373 20.50 -2.54 7.14
CA ALA A 373 21.75 -1.81 6.96
C ALA A 373 22.94 -2.62 7.52
N ASN A 374 22.76 -3.25 8.68
CA ASN A 374 23.81 -4.04 9.31
C ASN A 374 24.10 -5.34 8.55
N ILE A 375 23.10 -6.02 7.99
CA ILE A 375 23.31 -7.21 7.14
C ILE A 375 24.03 -6.81 5.85
N LYS A 376 23.64 -5.70 5.20
CA LYS A 376 24.33 -5.17 4.01
C LYS A 376 25.80 -4.86 4.31
N GLU A 377 26.11 -4.22 5.46
CA GLU A 377 27.49 -3.98 5.89
C GLU A 377 28.30 -5.28 6.04
N ILE A 378 27.68 -6.32 6.62
CA ILE A 378 28.31 -7.64 6.78
C ILE A 378 28.61 -8.27 5.42
N ILE A 379 27.65 -8.26 4.49
CA ILE A 379 27.82 -8.78 3.13
C ILE A 379 29.01 -8.11 2.44
N GLU A 380 29.09 -6.78 2.49
CA GLU A 380 30.18 -6.02 1.88
C GLU A 380 31.54 -6.37 2.49
N LYS A 381 31.62 -6.54 3.81
CA LYS A 381 32.87 -6.91 4.50
C LYS A 381 33.34 -8.32 4.19
N ILE A 382 32.43 -9.25 3.91
CA ILE A 382 32.79 -10.61 3.49
C ILE A 382 33.26 -10.61 2.03
N LYS A 383 32.59 -9.86 1.16
CA LYS A 383 32.96 -9.79 -0.27
C LYS A 383 34.26 -9.02 -0.51
N ASN A 384 34.54 -8.01 0.31
CA ASN A 384 35.73 -7.16 0.21
C ASN A 384 36.56 -7.23 1.50
N PRO A 385 37.23 -8.37 1.77
CA PRO A 385 38.07 -8.52 2.95
C PRO A 385 39.27 -7.56 2.86
N LEU A 386 39.46 -6.74 3.90
CA LEU A 386 40.60 -5.83 4.07
C LEU A 386 41.94 -6.57 4.15
#